data_AF-A0A843HA52-F1
#
_entry.id   AF-A0A843HA52-F1
#
_cell.length_a   1.000
_cell.length_b   1.000
_cell.length_c   1.000
_cell.angle_alpha   90.00
_cell.angle_beta   90.00
_cell.angle_gamma   90.00
#
_symmetry.space_group_name_H-M   'P 1'
#
loop_
_entity.id
_entity.type
_entity.pdbx_description
1 polymer ?
#
loop_
_entity_poly.entity_id
_entity_poly.type
_entity_poly.pdbx_seq_one_letter_code
_entity_poly.pdbx_strand_id
1 'polypeptide(L)'
;MMSMNAQASLYEQYQKEIYNLNTNFDPFQNLMTNESLGMLELATQISNISSGAGWGERYSSLGSSAGGKRQSVLFNQSHVNTLAGMEKFNLNCAPPNILHSGYVFMSKPRLMLTSANLKQDRVMALLDTLDPLRYETSMRGYLDSHLPTLHEFQQEFSKCPYFNSTSPFIIPAQNALRQIAGYPDFSLNTYTTQGGDFEEDQTQASGSDFCSRTYNFNLDFMDIQGTYLFQFFYYWVRYIALIKMGIMNPYNDDMAQRLLNYTTRIYRFIMSPNKRQIQICSAVTGCFPTNVPFGSMFDFNKDEHRIHAAHRFSVPFVGNAVDYQDWAILVEFNILVNRYTQLEKKIKSGEVVEVPRLPQYNYIGTPYIALNEGYAELRFYAPKEQIDACDPQVLLQQLRNYSQKVQQSILQTNQEAVNNILQTAENSNSFSDPISPITTGDVYASEASGF
;
A
#
# COMPACT_ATOMS: atom_id res chain seq x y z
N MET A 1 30.39 56.16 -20.96
CA MET A 1 30.97 55.64 -19.69
C MET A 1 30.02 55.71 -18.49
N MET A 2 29.02 56.60 -18.43
CA MET A 2 28.06 56.62 -17.30
C MET A 2 26.93 55.54 -17.36
N SER A 3 26.70 54.86 -18.50
CA SER A 3 25.65 53.83 -18.59
C SER A 3 26.10 52.41 -18.18
N MET A 4 27.39 52.10 -18.22
CA MET A 4 27.91 50.78 -17.81
C MET A 4 27.95 50.60 -16.29
N ASN A 5 28.18 51.68 -15.53
CA ASN A 5 28.19 51.60 -14.07
C ASN A 5 26.81 51.36 -13.46
N ALA A 6 25.75 51.85 -14.11
CA ALA A 6 24.37 51.60 -13.67
C ALA A 6 23.96 50.13 -13.90
N GLN A 7 24.40 49.52 -15.01
CA GLN A 7 24.13 48.11 -15.29
C GLN A 7 24.92 47.16 -14.36
N ALA A 8 26.16 47.51 -14.02
CA ALA A 8 26.95 46.74 -13.05
C ALA A 8 26.33 46.76 -11.64
N SER A 9 25.83 47.92 -11.21
CA SER A 9 25.14 48.07 -9.92
C SER A 9 23.84 47.26 -9.85
N LEU A 10 23.04 47.26 -10.93
CA LEU A 10 21.80 46.46 -11.00
C LEU A 10 22.11 44.95 -11.00
N TYR A 11 23.19 44.54 -11.66
CA TYR A 11 23.61 43.14 -11.68
C TYR A 11 24.10 42.66 -10.31
N GLU A 12 24.86 43.48 -9.56
CA GLU A 12 25.24 43.16 -8.19
C GLU A 12 24.04 43.10 -7.24
N GLN A 13 23.04 43.96 -7.44
CA GLN A 13 21.82 43.95 -6.63
C GLN A 13 20.97 42.69 -6.91
N TYR A 14 20.89 42.27 -8.17
CA TYR A 14 20.21 41.04 -8.58
C TYR A 14 20.92 39.78 -8.07
N GLN A 15 22.25 39.76 -8.10
CA GLN A 15 23.06 38.67 -7.53
C GLN A 15 22.88 38.56 -6.01
N LYS A 16 22.76 39.69 -5.29
CA LYS A 16 22.47 39.70 -3.85
C LYS A 16 21.05 39.21 -3.52
N GLU A 17 20.05 39.51 -4.36
CA GLU A 17 18.69 38.98 -4.18
C GLU A 17 18.62 37.48 -4.47
N ILE A 18 19.30 36.97 -5.50
CA ILE A 18 19.38 35.52 -5.78
C ILE A 18 20.11 34.78 -4.66
N TYR A 19 21.19 35.37 -4.13
CA TYR A 19 21.92 34.77 -3.00
C TYR A 19 21.06 34.70 -1.74
N ASN A 20 20.29 35.75 -1.42
CA ASN A 20 19.40 35.78 -0.25
C ASN A 20 18.15 34.88 -0.40
N LEU A 21 17.69 34.65 -1.64
CA LEU A 21 16.62 33.67 -1.93
C LEU A 21 17.11 32.23 -1.76
N ASN A 22 18.37 31.94 -2.11
CA ASN A 22 18.97 30.61 -1.97
C ASN A 22 19.37 30.25 -0.54
N THR A 23 19.71 31.22 0.33
CA THR A 23 20.04 30.93 1.74
C THR A 23 18.83 30.64 2.63
N ASN A 24 17.61 30.99 2.20
CA ASN A 24 16.37 30.72 2.94
C ASN A 24 15.59 29.50 2.42
N PHE A 25 16.11 28.81 1.39
CA PHE A 25 15.48 27.64 0.77
C PHE A 25 16.53 26.55 0.50
N ASP A 26 17.28 26.16 1.53
CA ASP A 26 18.07 24.93 1.48
C ASP A 26 17.30 23.79 2.19
N PRO A 27 16.36 23.10 1.52
CA PRO A 27 15.70 21.94 2.09
C PRO A 27 16.71 20.83 2.42
N PHE A 28 17.92 20.86 1.84
CA PHE A 28 18.94 19.83 2.00
C PHE A 28 19.69 19.90 3.33
N GLN A 29 19.98 21.09 3.87
CA GLN A 29 20.53 21.20 5.22
C GLN A 29 19.53 20.72 6.28
N ASN A 30 18.25 21.05 6.12
CA ASN A 30 17.19 20.52 6.99
C ASN A 30 17.00 19.00 6.82
N LEU A 31 17.21 18.45 5.63
CA LEU A 31 17.19 17.00 5.37
C LEU A 31 18.35 16.27 6.07
N MET A 32 19.57 16.80 5.99
CA MET A 32 20.75 16.19 6.63
C MET A 32 20.71 16.31 8.17
N THR A 33 20.19 17.42 8.72
CA THR A 33 19.98 17.54 10.17
C THR A 33 18.85 16.64 10.66
N ASN A 34 17.77 16.47 9.89
CA ASN A 34 16.68 15.56 10.24
C ASN A 34 17.07 14.07 10.08
N GLU A 35 17.91 13.72 9.11
CA GLU A 35 18.45 12.36 8.96
C GLU A 35 19.46 12.02 10.06
N SER A 36 20.31 12.96 10.47
CA SER A 36 21.24 12.76 11.59
C SER A 36 20.55 12.74 12.96
N LEU A 37 19.53 13.57 13.18
CA LEU A 37 18.63 13.48 14.34
C LEU A 37 17.85 12.15 14.34
N GLY A 38 17.33 11.74 13.18
CA GLY A 38 16.66 10.47 12.98
C GLY A 38 17.57 9.29 13.33
N MET A 39 18.83 9.31 12.89
CA MET A 39 19.83 8.27 13.21
C MET A 39 20.21 8.22 14.70
N LEU A 40 20.26 9.37 15.39
CA LEU A 40 20.51 9.43 16.83
C LEU A 40 19.32 8.90 17.65
N GLU A 41 18.10 9.26 17.25
CA GLU A 41 16.87 8.67 17.81
C GLU A 41 16.80 7.16 17.52
N LEU A 42 17.20 6.72 16.33
CA LEU A 42 17.27 5.31 15.93
C LEU A 42 18.23 4.53 16.83
N ALA A 43 19.44 5.07 17.07
CA ALA A 43 20.40 4.47 17.99
C ALA A 43 19.88 4.40 19.44
N THR A 44 19.15 5.42 19.89
CA THR A 44 18.57 5.47 21.25
C THR A 44 17.40 4.50 21.40
N GLN A 45 16.52 4.40 20.40
CA GLN A 45 15.42 3.45 20.37
C GLN A 45 15.93 2.00 20.32
N ILE A 46 16.94 1.72 19.48
CA ILE A 46 17.58 0.40 19.41
C ILE A 46 18.23 0.05 20.75
N SER A 47 18.92 0.99 21.40
CA SER A 47 19.56 0.79 22.72
C SER A 47 18.54 0.50 23.83
N ASN A 48 17.38 1.16 23.81
CA ASN A 48 16.36 0.92 24.83
C ASN A 48 15.68 -0.46 24.65
N ILE A 49 15.54 -0.91 23.40
CA ILE A 49 14.88 -2.18 23.05
C ILE A 49 15.80 -3.38 23.24
N SER A 50 17.12 -3.22 23.04
CA SER A 50 18.12 -4.29 23.24
C SER A 50 18.39 -4.64 24.70
N SER A 51 17.90 -3.84 25.66
CA SER A 51 18.10 -4.02 27.11
C SER A 51 17.35 -5.20 27.77
N GLY A 52 16.69 -6.07 26.98
CA GLY A 52 16.62 -7.50 27.29
C GLY A 52 15.66 -8.01 28.39
N ALA A 53 14.84 -7.18 29.04
CA ALA A 53 14.05 -7.64 30.19
C ALA A 53 12.77 -8.45 29.86
N GLY A 54 12.33 -8.50 28.59
CA GLY A 54 10.93 -8.84 28.29
C GLY A 54 10.61 -10.29 27.91
N TRP A 55 11.56 -11.17 27.62
CA TRP A 55 11.24 -12.46 26.97
C TRP A 55 10.46 -13.45 27.86
N GLY A 56 10.58 -13.36 29.19
CA GLY A 56 10.00 -14.32 30.14
C GLY A 56 8.51 -14.16 30.45
N GLU A 57 7.93 -12.96 30.35
CA GLU A 57 6.51 -12.71 30.70
C GLU A 57 5.53 -12.95 29.53
N ARG A 58 6.05 -13.31 28.34
CA ARG A 58 5.33 -13.20 27.07
C ARG A 58 4.35 -14.31 26.73
N TYR A 59 4.33 -15.40 27.48
CA TYR A 59 3.39 -16.51 27.26
C TYR A 59 2.24 -16.57 28.28
N SER A 60 2.27 -15.76 29.35
CA SER A 60 1.23 -15.78 30.39
C SER A 60 -0.05 -15.01 30.06
N SER A 61 -0.07 -14.15 29.04
CA SER A 61 -1.24 -13.30 28.73
C SER A 61 -2.28 -13.97 27.81
N LEU A 62 -2.05 -15.19 27.34
CA LEU A 62 -2.97 -15.96 26.48
C LEU A 62 -4.20 -16.54 27.21
N GLY A 63 -4.49 -16.13 28.45
CA GLY A 63 -5.62 -16.66 29.22
C GLY A 63 -6.09 -15.75 30.34
N SER A 64 -6.59 -14.55 30.02
CA SER A 64 -7.28 -13.70 31.01
C SER A 64 -8.79 -13.97 31.03
N SER A 65 -9.17 -15.20 31.38
CA SER A 65 -10.46 -15.50 32.03
C SER A 65 -10.16 -16.41 33.21
N ALA A 66 -11.03 -16.50 34.22
CA ALA A 66 -10.72 -17.13 35.51
C ALA A 66 -10.26 -18.62 35.46
N GLY A 67 -10.41 -19.30 34.32
CA GLY A 67 -9.82 -20.63 34.04
C GLY A 67 -8.42 -20.63 33.39
N GLY A 68 -7.95 -19.50 32.86
CA GLY A 68 -6.70 -19.37 32.10
C GLY A 68 -5.43 -19.32 32.95
N LYS A 69 -5.52 -18.98 34.25
CA LYS A 69 -4.34 -18.98 35.15
C LYS A 69 -3.75 -20.38 35.36
N ARG A 70 -4.55 -21.44 35.30
CA ARG A 70 -4.04 -22.82 35.40
C ARG A 70 -3.41 -23.29 34.08
N GLN A 71 -3.97 -22.88 32.95
CA GLN A 71 -3.43 -23.21 31.62
C GLN A 71 -2.11 -22.47 31.33
N SER A 72 -1.97 -21.21 31.75
CA SER A 72 -0.72 -20.45 31.56
C SER A 72 0.44 -20.99 32.40
N VAL A 73 0.18 -21.45 33.62
CA VAL A 73 1.20 -22.09 34.47
C VAL A 73 1.65 -23.43 33.88
N LEU A 74 0.72 -24.25 33.37
CA LEU A 74 1.06 -25.52 32.71
C LEU A 74 1.81 -25.31 31.39
N PHE A 75 1.45 -24.29 30.60
CA PHE A 75 2.16 -23.91 29.38
C PHE A 75 3.59 -23.43 29.67
N ASN A 76 3.75 -22.58 30.69
CA ASN A 76 5.08 -22.14 31.11
C ASN A 76 5.91 -23.31 31.64
N GLN A 77 5.30 -24.23 32.39
CA GLN A 77 5.99 -25.42 32.88
C GLN A 77 6.41 -26.37 31.75
N SER A 78 5.58 -26.57 30.72
CA SER A 78 5.97 -27.41 29.57
C SER A 78 7.10 -26.77 28.76
N HIS A 79 7.06 -25.45 28.54
CA HIS A 79 8.17 -24.73 27.92
C HIS A 79 9.46 -24.82 28.73
N VAL A 80 9.39 -24.60 30.05
CA VAL A 80 10.56 -24.73 30.93
C VAL A 80 11.10 -26.16 30.90
N ASN A 81 10.23 -27.16 30.93
CA ASN A 81 10.65 -28.57 30.88
C ASN A 81 11.31 -28.92 29.54
N THR A 82 10.79 -28.41 28.42
CA THR A 82 11.38 -28.64 27.08
C THR A 82 12.70 -27.89 26.89
N LEU A 83 12.86 -26.69 27.48
CA LEU A 83 14.06 -25.88 27.31
C LEU A 83 15.19 -26.26 28.29
N ALA A 84 14.86 -26.63 29.53
CA ALA A 84 15.84 -26.91 30.58
C ALA A 84 16.04 -28.41 30.87
N GLY A 85 15.05 -29.24 30.57
CA GLY A 85 15.09 -30.68 30.84
C GLY A 85 15.55 -31.50 29.64
N MET A 86 16.37 -32.52 29.89
CA MET A 86 16.60 -33.58 28.89
C MET A 86 15.38 -34.49 28.86
N GLU A 87 14.85 -34.68 27.67
CA GLU A 87 13.71 -35.55 27.46
C GLU A 87 14.14 -37.02 27.44
N LYS A 88 13.42 -37.88 28.17
CA LYS A 88 13.77 -39.30 28.38
C LYS A 88 12.80 -40.29 27.72
N PHE A 89 11.65 -39.80 27.26
CA PHE A 89 10.50 -40.65 26.89
C PHE A 89 9.95 -40.37 25.49
N ASN A 90 10.61 -39.53 24.69
CA ASN A 90 10.14 -39.10 23.36
C ASN A 90 8.71 -38.53 23.35
N LEU A 91 8.35 -37.79 24.41
CA LEU A 91 7.08 -37.11 24.63
C LEU A 91 7.32 -35.60 24.81
N ASN A 92 7.49 -34.88 23.70
CA ASN A 92 7.53 -33.42 23.76
C ASN A 92 6.13 -32.87 24.08
N CYS A 93 5.99 -32.32 25.29
CA CYS A 93 4.72 -31.76 25.78
C CYS A 93 4.53 -30.27 25.42
N ALA A 94 5.52 -29.64 24.77
CA ALA A 94 5.37 -28.29 24.26
C ALA A 94 4.51 -28.28 22.99
N PRO A 95 3.56 -27.34 22.85
CA PRO A 95 2.79 -27.22 21.63
C PRO A 95 3.69 -26.79 20.45
N PRO A 96 3.36 -27.20 19.22
CA PRO A 96 4.11 -26.80 18.05
C PRO A 96 4.04 -25.28 17.85
N ASN A 97 5.08 -24.70 17.26
CA ASN A 97 5.10 -23.30 16.92
C ASN A 97 4.11 -23.02 15.77
N ILE A 98 3.04 -22.28 16.05
CA ILE A 98 2.03 -21.89 15.07
C ILE A 98 2.27 -20.43 14.69
N LEU A 99 2.56 -20.20 13.41
CA LEU A 99 2.78 -18.87 12.84
C LEU A 99 1.76 -18.59 11.73
N HIS A 100 1.36 -17.33 11.58
CA HIS A 100 0.48 -16.88 10.50
C HIS A 100 1.32 -16.31 9.35
N SER A 101 0.95 -16.62 8.10
CA SER A 101 1.68 -16.21 6.88
C SER A 101 2.01 -14.72 6.82
N GLY A 102 1.11 -13.90 7.36
CA GLY A 102 1.33 -12.50 7.68
C GLY A 102 1.12 -11.57 6.50
N TYR A 103 1.97 -10.55 6.34
CA TYR A 103 1.81 -9.50 5.34
C TYR A 103 3.10 -9.28 4.54
N VAL A 104 2.93 -8.88 3.28
CA VAL A 104 4.02 -8.48 2.39
C VAL A 104 3.73 -7.08 1.87
N PHE A 105 4.71 -6.19 1.95
CA PHE A 105 4.61 -4.81 1.47
C PHE A 105 5.71 -4.54 0.46
N MET A 106 5.36 -3.95 -0.68
CA MET A 106 6.32 -3.55 -1.71
C MET A 106 6.29 -2.03 -1.83
N SER A 107 7.44 -1.37 -1.63
CA SER A 107 7.53 0.08 -1.78
C SER A 107 7.37 0.50 -3.24
N LYS A 108 6.85 1.70 -3.48
CA LYS A 108 6.80 2.30 -4.82
C LYS A 108 8.22 2.60 -5.33
N PRO A 109 8.57 2.32 -6.59
CA PRO A 109 9.81 2.78 -7.19
C PRO A 109 9.73 4.29 -7.50
N ARG A 110 10.84 4.85 -8.00
CA ARG A 110 10.91 6.25 -8.46
C ARG A 110 11.25 6.26 -9.96
N LEU A 111 10.42 5.61 -10.77
CA LEU A 111 10.58 5.68 -12.22
C LEU A 111 10.35 7.13 -12.67
N MET A 112 11.06 7.66 -13.66
CA MET A 112 10.78 8.99 -14.20
C MET A 112 9.73 8.87 -15.32
N LEU A 113 8.45 8.92 -14.96
CA LEU A 113 7.34 8.77 -15.91
C LEU A 113 6.73 10.14 -16.25
N THR A 114 7.55 11.14 -16.56
CA THR A 114 7.05 12.43 -17.06
C THR A 114 6.60 12.31 -18.50
N SER A 115 5.67 13.16 -18.94
CA SER A 115 5.12 13.11 -20.31
C SER A 115 6.20 13.26 -21.39
N ALA A 116 7.26 14.02 -21.11
CA ALA A 116 8.40 14.16 -22.00
C ALA A 116 9.16 12.82 -22.18
N ASN A 117 9.36 12.07 -21.09
CA ASN A 117 10.03 10.77 -21.13
C ASN A 117 9.14 9.71 -21.81
N LEU A 118 7.85 9.68 -21.45
CA LEU A 118 6.88 8.72 -22.01
C LEU A 118 6.74 8.82 -23.53
N LYS A 119 6.81 10.04 -24.09
CA LYS A 119 6.72 10.26 -25.55
C LYS A 119 7.90 9.72 -26.35
N GLN A 120 9.03 9.39 -25.71
CA GLN A 120 10.20 8.84 -26.40
C GLN A 120 9.98 7.40 -26.87
N ASP A 121 9.05 6.66 -26.25
CA ASP A 121 8.69 5.31 -26.66
C ASP A 121 7.19 5.21 -26.94
N ARG A 122 6.84 4.68 -28.12
CA ARG A 122 5.45 4.60 -28.58
C ARG A 122 4.56 3.77 -27.66
N VAL A 123 5.10 2.74 -27.01
CA VAL A 123 4.30 1.86 -26.14
C VAL A 123 4.12 2.51 -24.77
N MET A 124 5.15 3.14 -24.24
CA MET A 124 5.08 3.91 -22.99
C MET A 124 4.20 5.16 -23.12
N ALA A 125 4.05 5.73 -24.32
CA ALA A 125 3.17 6.86 -24.58
C ALA A 125 1.69 6.58 -24.24
N LEU A 126 1.26 5.32 -24.15
CA LEU A 126 -0.08 4.96 -23.68
C LEU A 126 -0.32 5.34 -22.21
N LEU A 127 0.75 5.43 -21.40
CA LEU A 127 0.68 5.91 -20.02
C LEU A 127 0.59 7.43 -19.92
N ASP A 128 0.74 8.18 -21.02
CA ASP A 128 0.69 9.64 -21.04
C ASP A 128 -0.76 10.16 -21.06
N THR A 129 -1.53 9.74 -20.07
CA THR A 129 -2.87 10.26 -19.77
C THR A 129 -2.89 10.88 -18.37
N LEU A 130 -3.73 11.90 -18.19
CA LEU A 130 -4.00 12.54 -16.91
C LEU A 130 -5.44 12.32 -16.43
N ASP A 131 -6.24 11.58 -17.19
CA ASP A 131 -7.62 11.25 -16.82
C ASP A 131 -7.63 10.43 -15.50
N PRO A 132 -8.24 10.93 -14.41
CA PRO A 132 -8.23 10.24 -13.11
C PRO A 132 -8.97 8.90 -13.12
N LEU A 133 -9.89 8.68 -14.07
CA LEU A 133 -10.70 7.46 -14.16
C LEU A 133 -10.00 6.34 -14.96
N ARG A 134 -8.83 6.61 -15.53
CA ARG A 134 -8.07 5.64 -16.31
C ARG A 134 -7.07 4.87 -15.44
N TYR A 135 -6.92 3.59 -15.73
CA TYR A 135 -5.99 2.72 -15.01
C TYR A 135 -4.54 3.14 -15.21
N GLU A 136 -4.20 3.61 -16.40
CA GLU A 136 -2.88 4.08 -16.80
C GLU A 136 -2.37 5.20 -15.89
N THR A 137 -3.25 6.14 -15.52
CA THR A 137 -2.93 7.22 -14.56
C THR A 137 -2.54 6.63 -13.21
N SER A 138 -3.30 5.66 -12.70
CA SER A 138 -2.97 5.00 -11.42
C SER A 138 -1.67 4.19 -11.49
N MET A 139 -1.41 3.48 -12.60
CA MET A 139 -0.16 2.73 -12.80
C MET A 139 1.03 3.67 -12.77
N ARG A 140 0.92 4.82 -13.45
CA ARG A 140 1.94 5.87 -13.47
C ARG A 140 2.23 6.40 -12.06
N GLY A 141 1.20 6.63 -11.25
CA GLY A 141 1.37 7.06 -9.85
C GLY A 141 1.97 6.01 -8.92
N TYR A 142 1.73 4.71 -9.16
CA TYR A 142 2.35 3.62 -8.38
C TYR A 142 3.80 3.34 -8.78
N LEU A 143 4.15 3.51 -10.07
CA LEU A 143 5.52 3.33 -10.57
C LEU A 143 6.41 4.55 -10.34
N ASP A 144 5.85 5.75 -10.32
CA ASP A 144 6.59 6.98 -10.05
C ASP A 144 6.14 7.59 -8.72
N SER A 145 6.91 7.31 -7.66
CA SER A 145 6.64 7.89 -6.33
C SER A 145 6.76 9.41 -6.26
N HIS A 146 7.51 10.05 -7.15
CA HIS A 146 7.76 11.48 -7.09
C HIS A 146 6.70 12.28 -7.86
N LEU A 147 6.24 11.77 -9.00
CA LEU A 147 5.31 12.45 -9.89
C LEU A 147 4.01 12.93 -9.22
N PRO A 148 3.30 12.16 -8.37
CA PRO A 148 2.12 12.64 -7.65
C PRO A 148 2.40 13.77 -6.65
N THR A 149 3.66 13.96 -6.26
CA THR A 149 4.10 15.02 -5.35
C THR A 149 4.36 16.34 -6.09
N LEU A 150 4.55 16.29 -7.41
CA LEU A 150 4.73 17.49 -8.22
C LEU A 150 3.43 18.29 -8.29
N HIS A 151 3.52 19.61 -8.05
CA HIS A 151 2.37 20.51 -8.00
C HIS A 151 1.48 20.43 -9.26
N GLU A 152 2.09 20.22 -10.43
CA GLU A 152 1.39 20.11 -11.73
C GLU A 152 0.44 18.90 -11.79
N PHE A 153 0.77 17.80 -11.12
CA PHE A 153 0.01 16.55 -11.21
C PHE A 153 -0.76 16.22 -9.93
N GLN A 154 -0.43 16.85 -8.81
CA GLN A 154 -0.99 16.55 -7.49
C GLN A 154 -2.53 16.58 -7.48
N GLN A 155 -3.15 17.54 -8.16
CA GLN A 155 -4.60 17.66 -8.21
C GLN A 155 -5.24 16.49 -8.94
N GLU A 156 -4.68 16.05 -10.07
CA GLU A 156 -5.25 14.96 -10.86
C GLU A 156 -5.07 13.61 -10.15
N PHE A 157 -3.91 13.38 -9.52
CA PHE A 157 -3.69 12.19 -8.71
C PHE A 157 -4.57 12.15 -7.46
N SER A 158 -4.91 13.29 -6.86
CA SER A 158 -5.82 13.36 -5.71
C SER A 158 -7.27 12.98 -6.05
N LYS A 159 -7.67 13.17 -7.31
CA LYS A 159 -9.01 12.81 -7.81
C LYS A 159 -9.11 11.34 -8.26
N CYS A 160 -7.97 10.66 -8.44
CA CYS A 160 -7.94 9.29 -8.95
C CYS A 160 -8.41 8.29 -7.89
N PRO A 161 -9.50 7.54 -8.09
CA PRO A 161 -10.01 6.60 -7.09
C PRO A 161 -9.15 5.33 -6.95
N TYR A 162 -8.35 5.00 -7.97
CA TYR A 162 -7.53 3.79 -8.00
C TYR A 162 -6.13 4.00 -7.38
N PHE A 163 -5.78 5.24 -7.08
CA PHE A 163 -4.46 5.61 -6.59
C PHE A 163 -4.54 6.20 -5.18
N ASN A 164 -3.79 5.62 -4.24
CA ASN A 164 -3.59 6.23 -2.94
C ASN A 164 -2.21 6.92 -2.89
N SER A 165 -2.23 8.25 -2.92
CA SER A 165 -1.01 9.08 -2.82
C SER A 165 -0.34 8.99 -1.46
N THR A 166 -1.11 8.74 -0.40
CA THR A 166 -0.62 8.72 0.98
C THR A 166 0.13 7.43 1.31
N SER A 167 -0.16 6.31 0.64
CA SER A 167 0.54 5.05 0.89
C SER A 167 1.89 5.02 0.17
N PRO A 168 2.99 4.61 0.83
CA PRO A 168 4.28 4.39 0.17
C PRO A 168 4.34 3.09 -0.65
N PHE A 169 3.30 2.25 -0.58
CA PHE A 169 3.31 0.89 -1.12
C PHE A 169 2.53 0.74 -2.43
N ILE A 170 2.87 -0.28 -3.19
CA ILE A 170 2.13 -0.69 -4.40
C ILE A 170 0.94 -1.57 -3.95
N ILE A 171 -0.15 -0.91 -3.54
CA ILE A 171 -1.34 -1.57 -2.99
C ILE A 171 -1.90 -2.65 -3.92
N PRO A 172 -2.05 -2.43 -5.25
CA PRO A 172 -2.59 -3.46 -6.14
C PRO A 172 -1.73 -4.73 -6.14
N ALA A 173 -0.40 -4.59 -6.15
CA ALA A 173 0.52 -5.73 -6.14
C ALA A 173 0.45 -6.49 -4.80
N GLN A 174 0.37 -5.76 -3.69
CA GLN A 174 0.22 -6.36 -2.36
C GLN A 174 -1.09 -7.16 -2.23
N ASN A 175 -2.22 -6.59 -2.67
CA ASN A 175 -3.52 -7.24 -2.53
C ASN A 175 -3.66 -8.48 -3.42
N ALA A 176 -2.97 -8.51 -4.55
CA ALA A 176 -2.99 -9.61 -5.51
C ALA A 176 -1.94 -10.69 -5.27
N LEU A 177 -0.93 -10.42 -4.43
CA LEU A 177 0.15 -11.36 -4.17
C LEU A 177 -0.40 -12.61 -3.47
N ARG A 178 -0.09 -13.78 -4.03
CA ARG A 178 -0.48 -15.08 -3.49
C ARG A 178 0.68 -15.79 -2.81
N GLN A 179 1.84 -15.77 -3.45
CA GLN A 179 3.00 -16.50 -2.99
C GLN A 179 4.28 -15.73 -3.32
N ILE A 180 5.25 -15.87 -2.42
CA ILE A 180 6.63 -15.42 -2.60
C ILE A 180 7.54 -16.60 -2.31
N ALA A 181 8.46 -16.89 -3.22
CA ALA A 181 9.45 -17.95 -3.10
C ALA A 181 10.86 -17.43 -3.45
N GLY A 182 11.89 -18.14 -3.00
CA GLY A 182 13.29 -17.81 -3.30
C GLY A 182 14.04 -17.02 -2.23
N TYR A 183 13.55 -17.00 -0.98
CA TYR A 183 14.33 -16.47 0.14
C TYR A 183 15.58 -17.34 0.39
N PRO A 184 16.79 -16.74 0.43
CA PRO A 184 18.02 -17.48 0.68
C PRO A 184 18.19 -17.81 2.16
N ASP A 185 18.76 -18.95 2.47
CA ASP A 185 19.14 -19.27 3.85
C ASP A 185 20.49 -18.63 4.21
N PHE A 186 20.66 -18.30 5.49
CA PHE A 186 21.95 -17.86 6.01
C PHE A 186 22.94 -19.03 5.96
N SER A 187 24.01 -18.88 5.19
CA SER A 187 25.02 -19.93 5.01
C SER A 187 26.41 -19.45 5.45
N LEU A 188 27.17 -20.36 6.05
CA LEU A 188 28.54 -20.14 6.49
C LEU A 188 29.47 -20.97 5.61
N ASN A 189 30.41 -20.32 4.94
CA ASN A 189 31.44 -20.99 4.19
C ASN A 189 32.40 -21.68 5.17
N THR A 190 32.64 -22.96 4.92
CA THR A 190 33.61 -23.76 5.69
C THR A 190 34.84 -24.03 4.86
N TYR A 191 35.98 -24.08 5.53
CA TYR A 191 37.25 -24.47 4.95
C TYR A 191 37.78 -25.65 5.74
N THR A 192 38.05 -26.76 5.06
CA THR A 192 38.65 -27.95 5.66
C THR A 192 40.14 -27.95 5.34
N THR A 193 40.95 -28.04 6.39
CA THR A 193 42.41 -28.17 6.27
C THR A 193 42.76 -29.50 5.59
N GLN A 194 43.92 -29.55 4.92
CA GLN A 194 44.39 -30.80 4.32
C GLN A 194 44.88 -31.76 5.41
N GLY A 195 44.35 -32.99 5.41
CA GLY A 195 44.71 -34.03 6.37
C GLY A 195 46.18 -34.39 6.33
N GLY A 196 46.75 -34.57 7.52
CA GLY A 196 48.07 -35.16 7.70
C GLY A 196 48.05 -36.68 7.48
N ASP A 197 49.17 -37.34 7.77
CA ASP A 197 49.34 -38.80 7.55
C ASP A 197 48.37 -39.69 8.37
N PHE A 198 47.69 -39.11 9.37
CA PHE A 198 46.65 -39.77 10.17
C PHE A 198 45.22 -39.36 9.78
N GLU A 199 45.03 -38.67 8.64
CA GLU A 199 43.73 -38.23 8.12
C GLU A 199 42.93 -37.35 9.11
N GLU A 200 43.63 -36.59 9.96
CA GLU A 200 43.02 -35.63 10.88
C GLU A 200 42.65 -34.33 10.15
N ASP A 201 41.48 -34.31 9.52
CA ASP A 201 40.92 -33.11 8.91
C ASP A 201 40.22 -32.24 9.95
N GLN A 202 40.58 -30.95 10.02
CA GLN A 202 39.84 -29.95 10.80
C GLN A 202 39.06 -29.01 9.88
N THR A 203 37.75 -28.89 10.12
CA THR A 203 36.88 -27.95 9.41
C THR A 203 36.68 -26.69 10.24
N GLN A 204 37.01 -25.55 9.66
CA GLN A 204 36.89 -24.22 10.27
C GLN A 204 35.90 -23.36 9.48
N ALA A 205 35.24 -22.42 10.16
CA ALA A 205 34.41 -21.40 9.51
C ALA A 205 35.30 -20.32 8.86
N SER A 206 35.11 -20.07 7.57
CA SER A 206 35.90 -19.11 6.78
C SER A 206 35.23 -17.74 6.66
N GLY A 207 33.89 -17.71 6.52
CA GLY A 207 33.13 -16.46 6.45
C GLY A 207 31.70 -16.68 5.98
N SER A 208 30.88 -15.63 5.99
CA SER A 208 29.51 -15.64 5.47
C SER A 208 29.31 -14.48 4.51
N ASP A 209 28.40 -14.66 3.55
CA ASP A 209 27.95 -13.60 2.66
C ASP A 209 26.88 -12.70 3.29
N PHE A 210 26.43 -13.01 4.52
CA PHE A 210 25.37 -12.29 5.24
C PHE A 210 24.16 -11.97 4.35
N CYS A 211 23.82 -12.90 3.44
CA CYS A 211 22.77 -12.72 2.45
C CYS A 211 22.85 -11.41 1.62
N SER A 212 24.07 -10.92 1.37
CA SER A 212 24.35 -9.72 0.55
C SER A 212 24.69 -10.07 -0.91
N ARG A 213 24.29 -11.26 -1.37
CA ARG A 213 24.42 -11.69 -2.76
C ARG A 213 23.14 -11.36 -3.54
N THR A 214 23.25 -11.33 -4.86
CA THR A 214 22.08 -11.29 -5.74
C THR A 214 21.27 -12.59 -5.65
N TYR A 215 19.98 -12.47 -5.36
CA TYR A 215 19.03 -13.59 -5.29
C TYR A 215 17.85 -13.39 -6.23
N ASN A 216 17.33 -14.52 -6.72
CA ASN A 216 16.14 -14.56 -7.57
C ASN A 216 14.93 -14.97 -6.74
N PHE A 217 13.93 -14.11 -6.71
CA PHE A 217 12.64 -14.35 -6.08
C PHE A 217 11.61 -14.62 -7.16
N ASN A 218 10.62 -15.45 -6.82
CA ASN A 218 9.47 -15.66 -7.69
C ASN A 218 8.20 -15.23 -6.96
N LEU A 219 7.49 -14.25 -7.53
CA LEU A 219 6.27 -13.68 -6.97
C LEU A 219 5.08 -14.09 -7.84
N ASP A 220 4.12 -14.80 -7.24
CA ASP A 220 2.90 -15.22 -7.92
C ASP A 220 1.75 -14.26 -7.61
N PHE A 221 1.18 -13.69 -8.66
CA PHE A 221 0.07 -12.75 -8.59
C PHE A 221 -1.20 -13.33 -9.19
N MET A 222 -2.33 -12.92 -8.63
CA MET A 222 -3.65 -13.11 -9.23
C MET A 222 -4.09 -11.80 -9.87
N ASP A 223 -4.27 -11.77 -11.18
CA ASP A 223 -4.63 -10.53 -11.87
C ASP A 223 -6.10 -10.15 -11.64
N ILE A 224 -6.38 -8.86 -11.76
CA ILE A 224 -7.72 -8.29 -11.76
C ILE A 224 -8.21 -8.23 -13.22
N GLN A 225 -9.53 -8.25 -13.42
CA GLN A 225 -10.14 -8.06 -14.73
C GLN A 225 -9.58 -6.80 -15.43
N GLY A 226 -9.26 -6.91 -16.72
CA GLY A 226 -8.60 -5.84 -17.49
C GLY A 226 -7.07 -5.89 -17.49
N THR A 227 -6.47 -6.93 -16.90
CA THR A 227 -5.03 -7.22 -17.00
C THR A 227 -4.18 -6.10 -16.40
N TYR A 228 -4.63 -5.55 -15.27
CA TYR A 228 -4.04 -4.36 -14.64
C TYR A 228 -2.61 -4.62 -14.16
N LEU A 229 -2.40 -5.66 -13.36
CA LEU A 229 -1.09 -5.92 -12.76
C LEU A 229 -0.08 -6.42 -13.77
N PHE A 230 -0.55 -7.17 -14.75
CA PHE A 230 0.31 -7.65 -15.80
C PHE A 230 0.84 -6.50 -16.65
N GLN A 231 -0.01 -5.54 -17.04
CA GLN A 231 0.43 -4.31 -17.71
C GLN A 231 1.36 -3.47 -16.83
N PHE A 232 1.05 -3.37 -15.53
CA PHE A 232 1.89 -2.67 -14.56
C PHE A 232 3.34 -3.18 -14.55
N PHE A 233 3.54 -4.50 -14.44
CA PHE A 233 4.90 -5.07 -14.50
C PHE A 233 5.53 -4.98 -15.89
N TYR A 234 4.73 -5.08 -16.95
CA TYR A 234 5.23 -4.92 -18.32
C TYR A 234 5.85 -3.54 -18.53
N TYR A 235 5.15 -2.47 -18.13
CA TYR A 235 5.68 -1.11 -18.23
C TYR A 235 6.90 -0.88 -17.33
N TRP A 236 6.94 -1.50 -16.15
CA TRP A 236 8.11 -1.44 -15.27
C TRP A 236 9.35 -2.08 -15.93
N VAL A 237 9.24 -3.32 -16.43
CA VAL A 237 10.36 -3.99 -17.11
C VAL A 237 10.77 -3.25 -18.39
N ARG A 238 9.79 -2.76 -19.16
CA ARG A 238 10.06 -1.96 -20.37
C ARG A 238 10.81 -0.68 -20.04
N TYR A 239 10.44 0.04 -18.99
CA TYR A 239 11.13 1.24 -18.54
C TYR A 239 12.61 0.95 -18.19
N ILE A 240 12.88 -0.17 -17.49
CA ILE A 240 14.25 -0.58 -17.17
C ILE A 240 15.06 -0.78 -18.46
N ALA A 241 14.50 -1.47 -19.45
CA ALA A 241 15.16 -1.67 -20.74
C ALA A 241 15.46 -0.33 -21.46
N LEU A 242 14.50 0.59 -21.47
CA LEU A 242 14.64 1.89 -22.14
C LEU A 242 15.69 2.80 -21.50
N ILE A 243 15.84 2.78 -20.17
CA ILE A 243 16.95 3.48 -19.50
C ILE A 243 18.29 2.86 -19.89
N LYS A 244 18.40 1.52 -19.87
CA LYS A 244 19.68 0.86 -20.21
C LYS A 244 20.09 1.08 -21.66
N MET A 245 19.13 1.28 -22.55
CA MET A 245 19.37 1.68 -23.94
C MET A 245 19.70 3.18 -24.10
N GLY A 246 19.51 4.00 -23.06
CA GLY A 246 19.72 5.45 -23.12
C GLY A 246 18.63 6.20 -23.89
N ILE A 247 17.45 5.60 -24.10
CA ILE A 247 16.32 6.27 -24.74
C ILE A 247 15.62 7.17 -23.73
N MET A 248 15.33 6.63 -22.54
CA MET A 248 14.71 7.33 -21.41
C MET A 248 15.75 7.72 -20.37
N ASN A 249 15.52 8.85 -19.72
CA ASN A 249 16.38 9.33 -18.64
C ASN A 249 15.72 9.13 -17.27
N PRO A 250 16.48 8.86 -16.20
CA PRO A 250 16.01 8.94 -14.83
C PRO A 250 15.97 10.40 -14.35
N TYR A 251 15.43 10.64 -13.15
CA TYR A 251 15.45 11.99 -12.57
C TYR A 251 16.89 12.50 -12.42
N ASN A 252 17.10 13.80 -12.61
CA ASN A 252 18.43 14.42 -12.53
C ASN A 252 19.12 14.16 -11.18
N ASP A 253 18.34 14.15 -10.09
CA ASP A 253 18.86 13.87 -8.75
C ASP A 253 19.40 12.43 -8.66
N ASP A 254 18.65 11.46 -9.20
CA ASP A 254 19.06 10.05 -9.22
C ASP A 254 20.31 9.86 -10.10
N MET A 255 20.44 10.63 -11.19
CA MET A 255 21.66 10.65 -12.02
C MET A 255 22.86 11.20 -11.25
N ALA A 256 22.69 12.33 -10.57
CA ALA A 256 23.75 12.98 -9.81
C ALA A 256 24.25 12.10 -8.66
N GLN A 257 23.33 11.42 -7.98
CA GLN A 257 23.63 10.53 -6.84
C GLN A 257 23.97 9.09 -7.27
N ARG A 258 23.89 8.77 -8.56
CA ARG A 258 24.11 7.42 -9.12
C ARG A 258 23.21 6.36 -8.47
N LEU A 259 21.96 6.71 -8.23
CA LEU A 259 20.96 5.82 -7.63
C LEU A 259 20.21 5.00 -8.68
N LEU A 260 19.88 3.76 -8.34
CA LEU A 260 19.03 2.89 -9.16
C LEU A 260 17.55 3.18 -8.90
N ASN A 261 16.95 4.00 -9.76
CA ASN A 261 15.59 4.53 -9.59
C ASN A 261 14.46 3.50 -9.76
N TYR A 262 14.72 2.38 -10.44
CA TYR A 262 13.75 1.31 -10.72
C TYR A 262 13.68 0.21 -9.66
N THR A 263 14.41 0.37 -8.56
CA THR A 263 14.45 -0.59 -7.48
C THR A 263 13.36 -0.31 -6.44
N THR A 264 12.95 -1.36 -5.75
CA THR A 264 11.96 -1.34 -4.66
C THR A 264 12.47 -2.14 -3.48
N ARG A 265 11.85 -1.94 -2.32
CA ARG A 265 12.08 -2.75 -1.12
C ARG A 265 10.84 -3.58 -0.85
N ILE A 266 11.03 -4.87 -0.57
CA ILE A 266 9.96 -5.81 -0.25
C ILE A 266 10.10 -6.18 1.23
N TYR A 267 9.11 -5.82 2.04
CA TYR A 267 9.02 -6.20 3.44
C TYR A 267 8.12 -7.42 3.61
N ARG A 268 8.56 -8.40 4.40
CA ARG A 268 7.77 -9.57 4.75
C ARG A 268 7.71 -9.72 6.27
N PHE A 269 6.50 -9.73 6.80
CA PHE A 269 6.24 -9.90 8.23
C PHE A 269 5.43 -11.17 8.45
N ILE A 270 5.98 -12.09 9.21
CA ILE A 270 5.27 -13.26 9.72
C ILE A 270 4.68 -12.89 11.06
N MET A 271 3.38 -13.13 11.20
CA MET A 271 2.60 -12.69 12.34
C MET A 271 2.36 -13.82 13.32
N SER A 272 2.11 -13.45 14.57
CA SER A 272 1.51 -14.34 15.56
C SER A 272 0.11 -14.82 15.13
N PRO A 273 -0.42 -15.91 15.71
CA PRO A 273 -1.75 -16.44 15.37
C PRO A 273 -2.90 -15.42 15.46
N ASN A 274 -2.80 -14.44 16.36
CA ASN A 274 -3.76 -13.34 16.51
C ASN A 274 -3.57 -12.20 15.50
N LYS A 275 -2.64 -12.35 14.52
CA LYS A 275 -2.27 -11.34 13.52
C LYS A 275 -1.90 -9.98 14.11
N ARG A 276 -1.39 -9.94 15.34
CA ARG A 276 -1.12 -8.68 16.07
C ARG A 276 0.36 -8.37 16.17
N GLN A 277 1.15 -9.35 16.56
CA GLN A 277 2.56 -9.17 16.83
C GLN A 277 3.39 -9.73 15.68
N ILE A 278 4.40 -8.96 15.27
CA ILE A 278 5.39 -9.40 14.29
C ILE A 278 6.34 -10.34 15.03
N GLN A 279 6.42 -11.58 14.57
CA GLN A 279 7.30 -12.60 15.15
C GLN A 279 8.61 -12.72 14.37
N ILE A 280 8.52 -12.66 13.04
CA ILE A 280 9.67 -12.72 12.15
C ILE A 280 9.50 -11.62 11.11
N CYS A 281 10.53 -10.79 10.94
CA CYS A 281 10.62 -9.82 9.87
C CYS A 281 11.74 -10.20 8.90
N SER A 282 11.53 -9.84 7.65
CA SER A 282 12.57 -9.84 6.62
C SER A 282 12.32 -8.68 5.67
N ALA A 283 13.38 -8.13 5.11
CA ALA A 283 13.30 -7.17 4.04
C ALA A 283 14.31 -7.52 2.94
N VAL A 284 13.88 -7.37 1.69
CA VAL A 284 14.74 -7.51 0.53
C VAL A 284 14.92 -6.13 -0.09
N THR A 285 16.18 -5.73 -0.27
CA THR A 285 16.57 -4.41 -0.77
C THR A 285 17.05 -4.49 -2.21
N GLY A 286 16.75 -3.45 -3.00
CA GLY A 286 17.20 -3.36 -4.39
C GLY A 286 16.43 -4.27 -5.35
N CYS A 287 15.16 -4.55 -5.05
CA CYS A 287 14.33 -5.48 -5.82
C CYS A 287 13.80 -4.87 -7.11
N PHE A 288 13.86 -5.61 -8.22
CA PHE A 288 13.20 -5.22 -9.47
C PHE A 288 12.76 -6.46 -10.27
N PRO A 289 11.69 -6.37 -11.07
CA PRO A 289 11.24 -7.45 -11.93
C PRO A 289 12.20 -7.64 -13.12
N THR A 290 12.44 -8.89 -13.54
CA THR A 290 13.31 -9.19 -14.69
C THR A 290 12.55 -9.59 -15.94
N ASN A 291 11.37 -10.20 -15.79
CA ASN A 291 10.58 -10.70 -16.90
C ASN A 291 9.08 -10.62 -16.58
N VAL A 292 8.26 -10.50 -17.61
CA VAL A 292 6.80 -10.65 -17.55
C VAL A 292 6.40 -11.66 -18.63
N PRO A 293 5.62 -12.71 -18.32
CA PRO A 293 5.32 -13.78 -19.27
C PRO A 293 4.29 -13.34 -20.32
N PHE A 294 4.68 -12.41 -21.20
CA PHE A 294 3.84 -11.87 -22.27
C PHE A 294 3.43 -12.94 -23.29
N GLY A 295 4.34 -13.85 -23.64
CA GLY A 295 4.10 -14.90 -24.62
C GLY A 295 2.92 -15.81 -24.26
N SER A 296 2.80 -16.21 -23.00
CA SER A 296 1.74 -17.14 -22.57
C SER A 296 0.33 -16.57 -22.66
N MET A 297 0.18 -15.25 -22.78
CA MET A 297 -1.13 -14.61 -23.00
C MET A 297 -1.61 -14.74 -24.45
N PHE A 298 -0.72 -15.05 -25.39
CA PHE A 298 -1.05 -15.21 -26.81
C PHE A 298 -1.12 -16.67 -27.25
N ASP A 299 -0.86 -17.61 -26.33
CA ASP A 299 -1.03 -19.03 -26.59
C ASP A 299 -2.52 -19.33 -26.82
N PHE A 300 -2.84 -19.89 -27.99
CA PHE A 300 -4.21 -20.20 -28.39
C PHE A 300 -4.43 -21.71 -28.36
N ASN A 301 -5.30 -22.16 -27.46
CA ASN A 301 -5.82 -23.52 -27.44
C ASN A 301 -7.30 -23.50 -27.84
N LYS A 302 -7.67 -24.25 -28.88
CA LYS A 302 -9.05 -24.29 -29.40
C LYS A 302 -10.05 -24.84 -28.38
N ASP A 303 -9.58 -25.68 -27.46
CA ASP A 303 -10.43 -26.34 -26.46
C ASP A 303 -10.65 -25.46 -25.21
N GLU A 304 -9.90 -24.36 -25.06
CA GLU A 304 -10.01 -23.45 -23.92
C GLU A 304 -10.88 -22.23 -24.26
N HIS A 305 -11.98 -22.05 -23.53
CA HIS A 305 -12.84 -20.87 -23.69
C HIS A 305 -12.25 -19.60 -23.03
N ARG A 306 -11.33 -19.76 -22.08
CA ARG A 306 -10.69 -18.66 -21.35
C ARG A 306 -9.20 -18.95 -21.19
N ILE A 307 -8.38 -17.93 -21.36
CA ILE A 307 -6.93 -18.03 -21.21
C ILE A 307 -6.61 -18.13 -19.72
N HIS A 308 -6.15 -19.30 -19.26
CA HIS A 308 -5.80 -19.51 -17.86
C HIS A 308 -4.60 -18.65 -17.41
N ALA A 309 -3.67 -18.36 -18.32
CA ALA A 309 -2.53 -17.47 -18.08
C ALA A 309 -2.95 -16.03 -17.73
N ALA A 310 -4.14 -15.59 -18.16
CA ALA A 310 -4.67 -14.26 -17.83
C ALA A 310 -5.05 -14.10 -16.36
N HIS A 311 -5.33 -15.21 -15.68
CA HIS A 311 -5.82 -15.18 -14.30
C HIS A 311 -4.68 -15.19 -13.27
N ARG A 312 -3.60 -15.92 -13.55
CA ARG A 312 -2.46 -16.07 -12.65
C ARG A 312 -1.18 -16.02 -13.43
N PHE A 313 -0.22 -15.23 -12.94
CA PHE A 313 1.09 -15.15 -13.54
C PHE A 313 2.16 -14.99 -12.47
N SER A 314 3.36 -15.43 -12.82
CA SER A 314 4.52 -15.41 -11.97
C SER A 314 5.53 -14.41 -12.51
N VAL A 315 6.04 -13.53 -11.65
CA VAL A 315 7.03 -12.52 -12.02
C VAL A 315 8.33 -12.81 -11.26
N PRO A 316 9.42 -13.14 -11.96
CA PRO A 316 10.73 -13.23 -11.34
C PRO A 316 11.25 -11.85 -10.98
N PHE A 317 11.73 -11.73 -9.75
CA PHE A 317 12.39 -10.55 -9.20
C PHE A 317 13.84 -10.87 -8.88
N VAL A 318 14.71 -9.90 -9.07
CA VAL A 318 16.08 -9.96 -8.55
C VAL A 318 16.17 -9.01 -7.36
N GLY A 319 16.72 -9.47 -6.24
CA GLY A 319 17.06 -8.63 -5.08
C GLY A 319 18.56 -8.71 -4.79
N ASN A 320 19.11 -7.64 -4.22
CA ASN A 320 20.56 -7.49 -4.02
C ASN A 320 21.03 -7.83 -2.60
N ALA A 321 20.17 -7.64 -1.61
CA ALA A 321 20.47 -7.94 -0.22
C ALA A 321 19.19 -8.36 0.50
N VAL A 322 19.31 -9.34 1.41
CA VAL A 322 18.20 -9.81 2.24
C VAL A 322 18.59 -9.70 3.70
N ASP A 323 17.78 -8.94 4.44
CA ASP A 323 17.93 -8.77 5.87
C ASP A 323 16.90 -9.67 6.58
N TYR A 324 17.35 -10.39 7.61
CA TYR A 324 16.51 -11.27 8.41
C TYR A 324 16.52 -10.82 9.87
N GLN A 325 15.33 -10.71 10.47
CA GLN A 325 15.13 -10.45 11.89
C GLN A 325 15.86 -9.23 12.46
N ASP A 326 16.23 -8.26 11.62
CA ASP A 326 16.80 -6.99 12.07
C ASP A 326 15.67 -6.05 12.52
N TRP A 327 15.84 -5.45 13.70
CA TRP A 327 14.95 -4.43 14.23
C TRP A 327 14.97 -3.16 13.39
N ALA A 328 16.10 -2.86 12.72
CA ALA A 328 16.21 -1.73 11.80
C ALA A 328 15.13 -1.77 10.72
N ILE A 329 14.76 -2.96 10.23
CA ILE A 329 13.70 -3.14 9.22
C ILE A 329 12.38 -2.51 9.69
N LEU A 330 12.04 -2.68 10.97
CA LEU A 330 10.79 -2.18 11.54
C LEU A 330 10.80 -0.65 11.65
N VAL A 331 11.96 -0.08 11.98
CA VAL A 331 12.15 1.36 12.05
C VAL A 331 12.14 1.99 10.65
N GLU A 332 12.88 1.42 9.70
CA GLU A 332 12.91 1.83 8.29
C GLU A 332 11.52 1.80 7.66
N PHE A 333 10.72 0.77 7.97
CA PHE A 333 9.33 0.69 7.53
C PHE A 333 8.52 1.89 8.02
N ASN A 334 8.64 2.25 9.30
CA ASN A 334 7.95 3.41 9.86
C ASN A 334 8.46 4.73 9.29
N ILE A 335 9.77 4.88 9.07
CA ILE A 335 10.36 6.05 8.42
C ILE A 335 9.78 6.23 7.01
N LEU A 336 9.68 5.15 6.25
CA LEU A 336 9.08 5.16 4.91
C LEU A 336 7.60 5.58 4.97
N VAL A 337 6.81 5.01 5.88
CA VAL A 337 5.40 5.39 6.06
C VAL A 337 5.27 6.88 6.46
N ASN A 338 6.06 7.32 7.43
CA ASN A 338 6.06 8.70 7.91
C ASN A 338 6.48 9.71 6.84
N ARG A 339 7.37 9.33 5.91
CA ARG A 339 7.79 10.18 4.78
C ARG A 339 6.61 10.60 3.89
N TYR A 340 5.62 9.72 3.70
CA TYR A 340 4.47 9.99 2.82
C TYR A 340 3.28 10.59 3.57
N THR A 341 2.99 10.10 4.77
CA THR A 341 1.75 10.41 5.49
C THR A 341 1.93 11.37 6.66
N GLN A 342 3.16 11.51 7.16
CA GLN A 342 3.47 12.09 8.46
C GLN A 342 2.63 11.45 9.59
N LEU A 343 2.36 10.14 9.48
CA LEU A 343 1.40 9.43 10.31
C LEU A 343 1.65 9.61 11.81
N GLU A 344 2.90 9.56 12.25
CA GLU A 344 3.23 9.72 13.66
C GLU A 344 2.76 11.07 14.24
N LYS A 345 2.90 12.17 13.48
CA LYS A 345 2.38 13.47 13.88
C LYS A 345 0.85 13.45 13.98
N LYS A 346 0.20 12.78 13.01
CA LYS A 346 -1.27 12.64 12.97
C LYS A 346 -1.83 11.74 14.08
N ILE A 347 -1.07 10.73 14.49
CA ILE A 347 -1.42 9.87 15.64
C ILE A 347 -1.34 10.71 16.92
N LYS A 348 -0.26 11.49 17.10
CA LYS A 348 -0.09 12.36 18.27
C LYS A 348 -1.14 13.48 18.34
N SER A 349 -1.59 14.00 17.20
CA SER A 349 -2.68 15.01 17.15
C SER A 349 -4.08 14.41 17.33
N GLY A 350 -4.23 13.08 17.21
CA GLY A 350 -5.54 12.41 17.25
C GLY A 350 -6.36 12.56 15.97
N GLU A 351 -5.76 13.02 14.87
CA GLU A 351 -6.43 13.14 13.56
C GLU A 351 -6.75 11.77 12.95
N VAL A 352 -5.88 10.78 13.21
CA VAL A 352 -6.07 9.40 12.78
C VAL A 352 -6.30 8.48 13.97
N VAL A 353 -7.13 7.47 13.76
CA VAL A 353 -7.52 6.48 14.78
C VAL A 353 -7.13 5.08 14.29
N GLU A 354 -6.83 4.19 15.23
CA GLU A 354 -6.58 2.78 14.92
C GLU A 354 -7.83 2.14 14.32
N VAL A 355 -7.66 1.48 13.17
CA VAL A 355 -8.73 0.80 12.45
C VAL A 355 -9.06 -0.51 13.17
N PRO A 356 -10.35 -0.76 13.48
CA PRO A 356 -10.77 -2.03 14.07
C PRO A 356 -10.48 -3.21 13.14
N ARG A 357 -10.12 -4.37 13.72
CA ARG A 357 -9.77 -5.60 12.97
C ARG A 357 -10.98 -6.40 12.52
N LEU A 358 -11.97 -5.73 11.96
CA LEU A 358 -13.18 -6.36 11.43
C LEU A 358 -13.07 -6.49 9.91
N PRO A 359 -13.61 -7.55 9.29
CA PRO A 359 -13.55 -7.76 7.85
C PRO A 359 -14.08 -6.57 7.01
N GLN A 360 -15.00 -5.79 7.57
CA GLN A 360 -15.54 -4.58 6.92
C GLN A 360 -14.49 -3.49 6.67
N TYR A 361 -13.36 -3.48 7.39
CA TYR A 361 -12.29 -2.49 7.25
C TYR A 361 -11.09 -3.01 6.44
N ASN A 362 -11.22 -4.12 5.71
CA ASN A 362 -10.09 -4.84 5.09
C ASN A 362 -9.24 -4.01 4.10
N TYR A 363 -9.78 -2.93 3.54
CA TYR A 363 -9.07 -2.06 2.58
C TYR A 363 -8.79 -0.66 3.12
N ILE A 364 -8.92 -0.47 4.44
CA ILE A 364 -8.79 0.83 5.08
C ILE A 364 -7.60 0.83 6.02
N GLY A 365 -6.85 1.92 5.96
CA GLY A 365 -5.78 2.22 6.89
C GLY A 365 -4.39 2.10 6.30
N THR A 366 -3.52 2.96 6.80
CA THR A 366 -2.08 2.94 6.53
C THR A 366 -1.40 2.09 7.60
N PRO A 367 -0.57 1.11 7.22
CA PRO A 367 0.14 0.28 8.19
C PRO A 367 1.18 1.09 8.95
N TYR A 368 1.31 0.85 10.24
CA TYR A 368 2.32 1.42 11.12
C TYR A 368 2.72 0.40 12.17
N ILE A 369 4.01 0.33 12.48
CA ILE A 369 4.54 -0.63 13.45
C ILE A 369 4.69 0.08 14.79
N ALA A 370 3.86 -0.28 15.75
CA ALA A 370 4.01 0.17 17.13
C ALA A 370 5.14 -0.64 17.79
N LEU A 371 6.27 0.03 18.03
CA LEU A 371 7.42 -0.51 18.73
C LEU A 371 7.19 -0.34 20.24
N ASN A 372 6.85 -1.44 20.93
CA ASN A 372 6.75 -1.47 22.39
C ASN A 372 8.00 -2.13 22.98
N GLU A 373 8.14 -2.10 24.30
CA GLU A 373 9.27 -2.72 25.01
C GLU A 373 9.36 -4.22 24.72
N GLY A 374 10.17 -4.53 23.71
CA GLY A 374 10.53 -5.86 23.26
C GLY A 374 9.51 -6.60 22.39
N TYR A 375 8.43 -5.97 21.92
CA TYR A 375 7.59 -6.54 20.86
C TYR A 375 7.11 -5.47 19.87
N ALA A 376 6.92 -5.89 18.62
CA ALA A 376 6.41 -5.03 17.55
C ALA A 376 5.00 -5.44 17.18
N GLU A 377 4.07 -4.48 17.13
CA GLU A 377 2.70 -4.70 16.67
C GLU A 377 2.43 -3.97 15.37
N LEU A 378 1.90 -4.69 14.38
CA LEU A 378 1.39 -4.05 13.18
C LEU A 378 -0.03 -3.53 13.45
N ARG A 379 -0.21 -2.20 13.30
CA ARG A 379 -1.49 -1.50 13.44
C ARG A 379 -1.81 -0.77 12.14
N PHE A 380 -3.08 -0.53 11.90
CA PHE A 380 -3.55 0.23 10.74
C PHE A 380 -4.25 1.49 11.25
N TYR A 381 -3.94 2.63 10.63
CA TYR A 381 -4.50 3.93 11.02
C TYR A 381 -5.21 4.60 9.85
N ALA A 382 -6.38 5.15 10.10
CA ALA A 382 -7.14 5.92 9.12
C ALA A 382 -7.77 7.16 9.76
N PRO A 383 -8.08 8.20 8.98
CA PRO A 383 -8.92 9.30 9.44
C PRO A 383 -10.25 8.78 9.98
N LYS A 384 -10.73 9.36 11.08
CA LYS A 384 -11.97 8.91 11.73
C LYS A 384 -13.17 8.89 10.76
N GLU A 385 -13.26 9.88 9.88
CA GLU A 385 -14.30 9.99 8.87
C GLU A 385 -14.38 8.76 7.95
N GLN A 386 -13.23 8.18 7.58
CA GLN A 386 -13.18 6.98 6.73
C GLN A 386 -13.63 5.73 7.49
N ILE A 387 -13.33 5.65 8.78
CA ILE A 387 -13.76 4.54 9.64
C ILE A 387 -15.27 4.62 9.85
N ASP A 388 -15.79 5.80 10.18
CA ASP A 388 -17.21 6.03 10.42
C ASP A 388 -18.04 5.78 9.15
N ALA A 389 -17.50 6.09 7.96
CA ALA A 389 -18.16 5.81 6.67
C ALA A 389 -18.34 4.31 6.38
N CYS A 390 -17.53 3.44 6.99
CA CYS A 390 -17.62 1.99 6.81
C CYS A 390 -18.26 1.26 8.00
N ASP A 391 -18.65 1.99 9.05
CA ASP A 391 -19.41 1.40 10.15
C ASP A 391 -20.82 1.03 9.65
N PRO A 392 -21.22 -0.26 9.73
CA PRO A 392 -22.55 -0.69 9.31
C PRO A 392 -23.68 0.03 10.06
N GLN A 393 -23.48 0.45 11.31
CA GLN A 393 -24.50 1.19 12.05
C GLN A 393 -24.72 2.59 11.47
N VAL A 394 -23.63 3.26 11.12
CA VAL A 394 -23.67 4.58 10.49
C VAL A 394 -24.29 4.48 9.10
N LEU A 395 -23.90 3.49 8.30
CA LEU A 395 -24.51 3.23 6.98
C LEU A 395 -26.01 2.95 7.08
N LEU A 396 -26.43 2.12 8.04
CA LEU A 396 -27.85 1.87 8.29
C LEU A 396 -28.60 3.14 8.69
N GLN A 397 -28.00 3.99 9.52
CA GLN A 397 -28.59 5.26 9.90
C GLN A 397 -28.69 6.22 8.70
N GLN A 398 -27.67 6.27 7.85
CA GLN A 398 -27.69 7.05 6.62
C GLN A 398 -28.79 6.57 5.66
N LEU A 399 -28.94 5.25 5.49
CA LEU A 399 -30.01 4.66 4.67
C LEU A 399 -31.40 4.96 5.23
N ARG A 400 -31.58 4.90 6.56
CA ARG A 400 -32.83 5.31 7.22
C ARG A 400 -33.15 6.78 6.96
N ASN A 401 -32.16 7.66 7.13
CA ASN A 401 -32.32 9.09 6.89
C ASN A 401 -32.65 9.38 5.41
N TYR A 402 -32.01 8.68 4.47
CA TYR A 402 -32.29 8.80 3.04
C TYR A 402 -33.71 8.33 2.71
N SER A 403 -34.12 7.16 3.22
CA SER A 403 -35.47 6.63 3.05
C SER A 403 -36.54 7.59 3.56
N GLN A 404 -36.31 8.21 4.74
CA GLN A 404 -37.21 9.22 5.29
C GLN A 404 -37.29 10.47 4.40
N LYS A 405 -36.17 10.97 3.88
CA LYS A 405 -36.15 12.10 2.94
C LYS A 405 -36.94 11.81 1.67
N VAL A 406 -36.79 10.61 1.10
CA VAL A 406 -37.55 10.20 -0.09
C VAL A 406 -39.04 10.10 0.21
N GLN A 407 -39.43 9.56 1.37
CA GLN A 407 -40.83 9.51 1.78
C GLN A 407 -41.42 10.92 1.96
N GLN A 408 -40.66 11.85 2.56
CA GLN A 408 -41.09 13.24 2.72
C GLN A 408 -41.23 13.96 1.38
N SER A 409 -40.30 13.76 0.43
CA SER A 409 -40.41 14.37 -0.90
C SER A 409 -41.62 13.85 -1.67
N ILE A 410 -41.90 12.53 -1.59
CA ILE A 410 -43.10 11.94 -2.21
C ILE A 410 -44.38 12.55 -1.60
N LEU A 411 -44.44 12.70 -0.28
CA LEU A 411 -45.58 13.31 0.40
C LEU A 411 -45.78 14.78 -0.02
N GLN A 412 -44.69 15.55 -0.14
CA GLN A 412 -44.75 16.93 -0.61
C GLN A 412 -45.25 17.02 -2.05
N THR A 413 -44.71 16.21 -2.98
CA THR A 413 -45.17 16.18 -4.37
C THR A 413 -46.65 15.77 -4.47
N ASN A 414 -47.09 14.82 -3.65
CA ASN A 414 -48.51 14.43 -3.63
C ASN A 414 -49.41 15.55 -3.08
N GLN A 415 -48.98 16.29 -2.06
CA GLN A 415 -49.72 17.44 -1.53
C GLN A 415 -49.82 18.56 -2.57
N GLU A 416 -48.73 18.86 -3.28
CA GLU A 416 -48.73 19.84 -4.37
C GLU A 416 -49.68 19.42 -5.50
N ALA A 417 -49.66 18.14 -5.89
CA ALA A 417 -50.57 17.60 -6.91
C ALA A 417 -52.04 17.73 -6.49
N VAL A 418 -52.37 17.42 -5.23
CA VAL A 418 -53.74 17.57 -4.70
C VAL A 418 -54.17 19.04 -4.68
N ASN A 419 -53.29 19.95 -4.24
CA ASN A 419 -53.57 21.39 -4.22
C ASN A 419 -53.81 21.94 -5.63
N ASN A 420 -53.04 21.50 -6.62
CA ASN A 420 -53.23 21.88 -8.02
C ASN A 420 -54.59 21.40 -8.55
N ILE A 421 -55.00 20.17 -8.22
CA ILE A 421 -56.33 19.64 -8.60
C ILE A 421 -57.44 20.47 -7.97
N LEU A 422 -57.33 20.82 -6.68
CA LEU A 422 -58.31 21.64 -5.97
C LEU A 422 -58.43 23.05 -6.57
N GLN A 423 -57.31 23.71 -6.87
CA GLN A 423 -57.32 25.02 -7.55
C GLN A 423 -57.95 24.94 -8.94
N THR A 424 -57.69 23.86 -9.68
CA THR A 424 -58.31 23.65 -11.00
C THR A 424 -59.83 23.45 -10.87
N ALA A 425 -60.28 22.73 -9.85
CA ALA A 425 -61.69 22.53 -9.56
C ALA A 425 -62.39 23.85 -9.14
N GLU A 426 -61.76 24.67 -8.30
CA GLU A 426 -62.30 25.97 -7.89
C GLU A 426 -62.43 26.93 -9.07
N ASN A 427 -61.44 26.96 -9.98
CA ASN A 427 -61.51 27.76 -11.21
C ASN A 427 -62.56 27.25 -12.21
N SER A 428 -62.95 25.98 -12.15
CA SER A 428 -64.01 25.42 -13.01
C SER A 428 -65.43 25.71 -12.51
N ASN A 429 -65.60 26.02 -11.21
CA ASN A 429 -66.91 26.34 -10.62
C ASN A 429 -67.36 27.80 -10.82
N SER A 430 -66.57 28.65 -11.49
CA SER A 430 -66.99 30.01 -11.87
C SER A 430 -67.68 30.10 -13.25
N PHE A 431 -67.94 28.98 -13.92
CA PHE A 431 -68.78 28.92 -15.12
C PHE A 431 -70.17 28.37 -14.77
N SER A 432 -71.01 29.22 -14.17
CA SER A 432 -72.44 28.96 -14.05
C SER A 432 -73.16 29.38 -15.33
N ASP A 433 -72.94 28.65 -16.42
CA ASP A 433 -73.88 28.68 -17.55
C ASP A 433 -74.94 27.59 -17.35
N PRO A 434 -76.24 27.92 -17.42
CA PRO A 434 -77.31 26.97 -17.15
C PRO A 434 -77.38 25.89 -18.24
N ILE A 435 -77.16 24.64 -17.83
CA ILE A 435 -77.28 23.46 -18.70
C ILE A 435 -78.75 23.29 -19.13
N SER A 436 -79.00 23.45 -20.43
CA SER A 436 -80.23 23.00 -21.10
C SER A 436 -80.27 21.46 -21.17
N PRO A 437 -81.46 20.83 -21.04
CA PRO A 437 -81.57 19.37 -21.02
C PRO A 437 -81.29 18.79 -22.41
N ILE A 438 -80.25 17.96 -22.52
CA ILE A 438 -79.94 17.21 -23.72
C ILE A 438 -80.73 15.90 -23.71
N THR A 439 -81.60 15.79 -24.71
CA THR A 439 -82.39 14.63 -25.10
C THR A 439 -81.54 13.40 -25.40
N THR A 440 -81.99 12.26 -24.89
CA THR A 440 -81.55 10.92 -25.24
C THR A 440 -81.71 10.66 -26.74
N GLY A 441 -80.61 10.37 -27.43
CA GLY A 441 -80.59 9.90 -28.81
C GLY A 441 -79.21 9.36 -29.15
N ASP A 442 -79.12 8.03 -29.19
CA ASP A 442 -78.22 7.14 -29.93
C ASP A 442 -76.87 7.67 -30.47
N VAL A 443 -75.80 6.90 -30.24
CA VAL A 443 -74.98 6.27 -31.30
C VAL A 443 -73.98 5.31 -30.68
N TYR A 444 -74.03 4.07 -31.17
CA TYR A 444 -73.10 2.96 -30.98
C TYR A 444 -71.73 3.22 -31.65
N ALA A 445 -70.73 2.42 -31.22
CA ALA A 445 -69.40 2.20 -31.83
C ALA A 445 -68.37 3.32 -31.55
N SER A 446 -67.09 3.08 -31.28
CA SER A 446 -66.24 1.89 -31.23
C SER A 446 -64.92 2.29 -30.55
N GLU A 447 -64.17 1.28 -30.08
CA GLU A 447 -62.70 1.21 -29.96
C GLU A 447 -62.17 0.92 -28.55
N ALA A 448 -62.09 -0.40 -28.31
CA ALA A 448 -61.10 -1.00 -27.46
C ALA A 448 -59.82 -1.21 -28.27
N SER A 449 -58.70 -0.59 -27.89
CA SER A 449 -57.35 -1.16 -28.03
C SER A 449 -56.32 -0.29 -27.31
N GLY A 450 -55.42 -0.92 -26.56
CA GLY A 450 -54.24 -0.27 -25.98
C GLY A 450 -53.89 -0.73 -24.57
N PHE A 451 -53.57 -2.02 -24.42
CA PHE A 451 -52.72 -2.52 -23.34
C PHE A 451 -51.27 -2.51 -23.81
#